data_AF-I0ICM9-F1
#
_entry.id   AF-I0ICM9-F1
#
_cell.length_a   1.000
_cell.length_b   1.000
_cell.length_c   1.000
_cell.angle_alpha   90.00
_cell.angle_beta   90.00
_cell.angle_gamma   90.00
#
_symmetry.space_group_name_H-M   'P 1'
#
loop_
_entity.id
_entity.type
_entity.pdbx_description
1 polymer ?
#
loop_
_entity_poly.entity_id
_entity_poly.type
_entity_poly.pdbx_seq_one_letter_code
_entity_poly.pdbx_strand_id
1 'polypeptide(L)'
;MIDADQSLQPADLLDALTRHWEASATAIRKIDDSCPPGSASPVFTVGGAYRAQGWTEWTQGFQHGAAFLQFDATGEASFLELGRKRTLEVMAPHLTHTGVHDHGFNNVSTYGNLWRLGNEGKIDLPEHERNYAELALKVTGAVQASRWKQTADGTGYVYSFNGPQSLFIDTIRTMRALSLAHLLGHRLSHEGDAVANLLDRSIEHAINTARHVIWYGGDDDGELRDAYDVRGRTAHEALFNTNNGAFRAPSTQQGYSPFSTWTRGQAWAMVGFPEQLEFLDACVTDEELEVHGGRHEVERIYAEAAEAVCDHYLENTPTDGIPYWDTGAPGLAKMGDWGSRPADPFNDHEPVDSSAAAIGAQGLLRMADWLDAEDAVRDENGNAERYRAAGLTITRTLLGDAYLSTDPDHEGLLLHSVYHRPNGWDHVPAGRKVPCGEACMWGDYHLRELAVVVGRMAEADSVPHRFFGPV
;
A
#
# COMPACT_ATOMS: atom_id res chain seq x y z
N MET A 1 16.98 -8.12 -12.06
CA MET A 1 17.46 -7.88 -10.68
C MET A 1 17.86 -6.43 -10.60
N ILE A 2 17.33 -5.73 -9.59
CA ILE A 2 17.59 -4.30 -9.36
C ILE A 2 19.09 -4.07 -9.17
N ASP A 3 19.65 -3.07 -9.86
CA ASP A 3 21.03 -2.62 -9.66
C ASP A 3 21.03 -1.56 -8.55
N ALA A 4 20.93 -2.03 -7.31
CA ALA A 4 20.77 -1.17 -6.14
C ALA A 4 22.07 -0.43 -5.82
N ASP A 5 22.00 0.90 -5.78
CA ASP A 5 23.12 1.76 -5.42
C ASP A 5 23.34 1.75 -3.91
N GLN A 6 24.31 0.94 -3.48
CA GLN A 6 24.69 0.79 -2.07
C GLN A 6 25.28 2.07 -1.47
N SER A 7 25.70 3.03 -2.29
CA SER A 7 26.28 4.30 -1.81
C SER A 7 25.23 5.37 -1.54
N LEU A 8 24.01 5.21 -2.08
CA LEU A 8 22.96 6.20 -2.02
C LEU A 8 22.42 6.36 -0.59
N GLN A 9 22.43 7.59 -0.09
CA GLN A 9 21.87 7.95 1.22
C GLN A 9 20.58 8.77 1.05
N PRO A 10 19.69 8.79 2.05
CA PRO A 10 18.47 9.62 2.00
C PRO A 10 18.77 11.11 1.70
N ALA A 11 19.87 11.64 2.26
CA ALA A 11 20.29 13.02 2.06
C ALA A 11 20.62 13.37 0.59
N ASP A 12 21.04 12.39 -0.22
CA ASP A 12 21.35 12.60 -1.64
C ASP A 12 20.09 12.88 -2.48
N LEU A 13 18.89 12.62 -1.92
CA LEU A 13 17.61 12.79 -2.60
C LEU A 13 16.91 14.11 -2.27
N LEU A 14 17.45 14.94 -1.36
CA LEU A 14 16.81 16.18 -0.88
C LEU A 14 16.48 17.18 -2.01
N ASP A 15 17.37 17.35 -2.97
CA ASP A 15 17.12 18.25 -4.12
C ASP A 15 15.98 17.73 -5.00
N ALA A 16 15.95 16.41 -5.25
CA ALA A 16 14.91 15.76 -6.02
C ALA A 16 13.55 15.79 -5.30
N LEU A 17 13.56 15.62 -3.97
CA LEU A 17 12.38 15.75 -3.11
C LEU A 17 11.83 17.18 -3.13
N THR A 18 12.69 18.19 -3.08
CA THR A 18 12.27 19.60 -3.20
C THR A 18 11.47 19.83 -4.48
N ARG A 19 12.02 19.38 -5.62
CA ARG A 19 11.35 19.45 -6.93
C ARG A 19 10.03 18.68 -6.96
N HIS A 20 9.99 17.51 -6.33
CA HIS A 20 8.77 16.72 -6.18
C HIS A 20 7.70 17.48 -5.40
N TRP A 21 8.04 18.15 -4.30
CA TRP A 21 7.06 18.87 -3.48
C TRP A 21 6.49 20.11 -4.18
N GLU A 22 7.26 20.77 -5.05
CA GLU A 22 6.77 21.84 -5.92
C GLU A 22 5.76 21.33 -6.96
N ALA A 23 6.06 20.20 -7.62
CA ALA A 23 5.15 19.55 -8.56
C ALA A 23 3.89 19.03 -7.85
N SER A 24 4.06 18.41 -6.68
CA SER A 24 2.98 17.89 -5.83
C SER A 24 1.98 18.98 -5.43
N ALA A 25 2.49 20.15 -5.00
CA ALA A 25 1.66 21.30 -4.64
C ALA A 25 0.77 21.75 -5.82
N THR A 26 1.33 21.75 -7.03
CA THR A 26 0.61 22.10 -8.25
C THR A 26 -0.46 21.05 -8.59
N ALA A 27 -0.11 19.77 -8.52
CA ALA A 27 -1.04 18.66 -8.77
C ALA A 27 -2.24 18.68 -7.81
N ILE A 28 -2.01 18.85 -6.49
CA ILE A 28 -3.09 18.89 -5.49
C ILE A 28 -4.09 20.02 -5.82
N ARG A 29 -3.61 21.21 -6.15
CA ARG A 29 -4.47 22.36 -6.48
C ARG A 29 -5.29 22.12 -7.75
N LYS A 30 -4.66 21.60 -8.81
CA LYS A 30 -5.36 21.26 -10.07
C LYS A 30 -6.44 20.19 -9.87
N ILE A 31 -6.15 19.17 -9.07
CA ILE A 31 -7.09 18.09 -8.78
C ILE A 31 -8.26 18.63 -7.94
N ASP A 32 -8.00 19.49 -6.94
CA ASP A 32 -9.07 20.10 -6.14
C ASP A 32 -9.97 21.01 -6.98
N ASP A 33 -9.40 21.74 -7.95
CA ASP A 33 -10.15 22.59 -8.88
C ASP A 33 -10.97 21.79 -9.90
N SER A 34 -10.39 20.72 -10.47
CA SER A 34 -11.03 19.90 -11.51
C SER A 34 -12.02 18.86 -10.96
N CYS A 35 -11.81 18.41 -9.72
CA CYS A 35 -12.60 17.39 -9.02
C CYS A 35 -13.13 17.95 -7.67
N PRO A 36 -14.00 18.97 -7.70
CA PRO A 36 -14.51 19.62 -6.49
C PRO A 36 -15.42 18.68 -5.67
N PRO A 37 -15.68 19.00 -4.39
CA PRO A 37 -16.59 18.21 -3.55
C PRO A 37 -17.92 17.86 -4.23
N GLY A 38 -18.28 16.57 -4.19
CA GLY A 38 -19.46 16.03 -4.87
C GLY A 38 -19.21 15.51 -6.29
N SER A 39 -18.01 15.70 -6.85
CA SER A 39 -17.58 14.96 -8.05
C SER A 39 -17.37 13.48 -7.72
N ALA A 40 -17.43 12.62 -8.75
CA ALA A 40 -16.98 11.24 -8.62
C ALA A 40 -15.48 11.20 -8.27
N SER A 41 -15.03 10.17 -7.54
CA SER A 41 -13.63 10.09 -7.13
C SER A 41 -12.70 10.01 -8.34
N PRO A 42 -11.64 10.83 -8.41
CA PRO A 42 -10.60 10.70 -9.41
C PRO A 42 -9.81 9.40 -9.17
N VAL A 43 -9.63 8.61 -10.23
CA VAL A 43 -8.95 7.31 -10.16
C VAL A 43 -7.69 7.32 -11.00
N PHE A 44 -7.82 7.69 -12.28
CA PHE A 44 -6.77 7.54 -13.29
C PHE A 44 -6.83 8.70 -14.28
N THR A 45 -5.69 9.14 -14.81
CA THR A 45 -5.67 10.20 -15.83
C THR A 45 -5.91 9.65 -17.24
N VAL A 46 -6.53 10.45 -18.10
CA VAL A 46 -6.68 10.18 -19.53
C VAL A 46 -6.33 11.44 -20.30
N GLY A 47 -5.23 11.41 -21.05
CA GLY A 47 -4.65 12.61 -21.64
C GLY A 47 -4.21 13.61 -20.58
N GLY A 48 -3.73 13.12 -19.43
CA GLY A 48 -3.25 13.94 -18.32
C GLY A 48 -4.31 14.54 -17.40
N ALA A 49 -5.60 14.35 -17.67
CA ALA A 49 -6.68 14.80 -16.80
C ALA A 49 -7.34 13.64 -16.05
N TYR A 50 -7.55 13.78 -14.73
CA TYR A 50 -8.18 12.76 -13.90
C TYR A 50 -9.63 12.48 -14.32
N ARG A 51 -9.97 11.19 -14.24
CA ARG A 51 -11.30 10.66 -14.50
C ARG A 51 -11.67 9.68 -13.40
N ALA A 52 -12.97 9.60 -13.13
CA ALA A 52 -13.53 8.50 -12.36
C ALA A 52 -13.54 7.24 -13.24
N GLN A 53 -13.11 6.13 -12.67
CA GLN A 53 -13.07 4.83 -13.33
C GLN A 53 -12.96 3.77 -12.25
N GLY A 54 -14.02 3.02 -11.94
CA GLY A 54 -13.89 2.02 -10.87
C GLY A 54 -15.20 1.32 -10.53
N TRP A 55 -15.07 0.23 -9.79
CA TRP A 55 -16.19 -0.52 -9.22
C TRP A 55 -16.71 0.11 -7.93
N THR A 56 -15.84 0.85 -7.24
CA THR A 56 -16.03 1.39 -5.89
C THR A 56 -15.40 2.77 -5.79
N GLU A 57 -15.78 3.55 -4.78
CA GLU A 57 -15.22 4.87 -4.47
C GLU A 57 -14.01 4.73 -3.51
N TRP A 58 -12.97 4.00 -3.92
CA TRP A 58 -11.85 3.60 -3.05
C TRP A 58 -10.67 4.58 -3.02
N THR A 59 -10.63 5.57 -3.92
CA THR A 59 -9.49 6.48 -4.09
C THR A 59 -9.69 7.87 -3.49
N GLN A 60 -10.86 8.20 -2.96
CA GLN A 60 -11.15 9.57 -2.48
C GLN A 60 -10.30 9.96 -1.28
N GLY A 61 -9.99 9.01 -0.40
CA GLY A 61 -9.08 9.27 0.71
C GLY A 61 -7.66 9.59 0.27
N PHE A 62 -7.21 9.06 -0.87
CA PHE A 62 -5.91 9.43 -1.43
C PHE A 62 -5.92 10.86 -1.97
N GLN A 63 -6.99 11.26 -2.67
CA GLN A 63 -7.16 12.64 -3.17
C GLN A 63 -7.05 13.65 -2.04
N HIS A 64 -7.82 13.49 -0.97
CA HIS A 64 -7.87 14.46 0.12
C HIS A 64 -6.76 14.25 1.15
N GLY A 65 -6.26 13.02 1.30
CA GLY A 65 -5.13 12.67 2.14
C GLY A 65 -3.80 13.26 1.67
N ALA A 66 -3.62 13.46 0.36
CA ALA A 66 -2.42 14.03 -0.23
C ALA A 66 -2.06 15.41 0.36
N ALA A 67 -3.06 16.22 0.74
CA ALA A 67 -2.83 17.53 1.32
C ALA A 67 -2.16 17.45 2.72
N PHE A 68 -2.46 16.42 3.51
CA PHE A 68 -1.79 16.21 4.79
C PHE A 68 -0.32 15.82 4.61
N LEU A 69 -0.01 14.97 3.62
CA LEU A 69 1.38 14.58 3.32
C LEU A 69 2.20 15.76 2.79
N GLN A 70 1.60 16.60 1.94
CA GLN A 70 2.22 17.85 1.49
C GLN A 70 2.55 18.76 2.68
N PHE A 71 1.60 18.96 3.59
CA PHE A 71 1.84 19.77 4.80
C PHE A 71 2.93 19.16 5.69
N ASP A 72 2.93 17.84 5.87
CA ASP A 72 3.91 17.14 6.71
C ASP A 72 5.36 17.42 6.24
N ALA A 73 5.57 17.42 4.92
CA ALA A 73 6.87 17.67 4.33
C ALA A 73 7.25 19.16 4.25
N THR A 74 6.30 20.05 3.93
CA THR A 74 6.64 21.45 3.59
C THR A 74 6.29 22.48 4.67
N GLY A 75 5.43 22.12 5.62
CA GLY A 75 4.88 23.05 6.61
C GLY A 75 3.91 24.09 6.04
N GLU A 76 3.51 23.98 4.76
CA GLU A 76 2.60 24.93 4.11
C GLU A 76 1.17 24.80 4.66
N ALA A 77 0.81 25.68 5.60
CA ALA A 77 -0.48 25.64 6.31
C ALA A 77 -1.72 25.58 5.39
N SER A 78 -1.66 26.13 4.18
CA SER A 78 -2.77 26.06 3.22
C SER A 78 -3.19 24.63 2.87
N PHE A 79 -2.26 23.67 2.86
CA PHE A 79 -2.57 22.27 2.58
C PHE A 79 -3.16 21.55 3.79
N LEU A 80 -2.75 21.90 5.02
CA LEU A 80 -3.42 21.43 6.24
C LEU A 80 -4.89 21.85 6.26
N GLU A 81 -5.16 23.13 5.98
CA GLU A 81 -6.52 23.66 5.93
C GLU A 81 -7.36 23.04 4.81
N LEU A 82 -6.75 22.78 3.65
CA LEU A 82 -7.42 22.05 2.57
C LEU A 82 -7.77 20.62 2.98
N GLY A 83 -6.83 19.87 3.55
CA GLY A 83 -7.03 18.49 4.02
C GLY A 83 -8.13 18.40 5.09
N ARG A 84 -8.10 19.30 6.08
CA ARG A 84 -9.15 19.44 7.12
C ARG A 84 -10.52 19.66 6.50
N LYS A 85 -10.62 20.68 5.64
CA LYS A 85 -11.88 21.06 4.99
C LYS A 85 -12.47 19.91 4.18
N ARG A 86 -11.67 19.26 3.32
CA ARG A 86 -12.16 18.18 2.46
C ARG A 86 -12.51 16.91 3.24
N THR A 87 -11.74 16.59 4.27
CA THR A 87 -12.08 15.48 5.17
C THR A 87 -13.45 15.69 5.81
N LEU A 88 -13.72 16.90 6.32
CA LEU A 88 -15.00 17.23 6.92
C LEU A 88 -16.17 17.23 5.93
N GLU A 89 -15.98 17.83 4.75
CA GLU A 89 -17.04 18.01 3.75
C GLU A 89 -17.41 16.71 3.02
N VAL A 90 -16.45 15.80 2.80
CA VAL A 90 -16.59 14.72 1.80
C VAL A 90 -16.49 13.32 2.39
N MET A 91 -15.74 13.11 3.48
CA MET A 91 -15.33 11.74 3.83
C MET A 91 -16.34 10.94 4.68
N ALA A 92 -17.34 11.60 5.27
CA ALA A 92 -18.30 10.93 6.16
C ALA A 92 -19.03 9.70 5.57
N PRO A 93 -19.46 9.69 4.28
CA PRO A 93 -20.09 8.50 3.67
C PRO A 93 -19.19 7.25 3.69
N HIS A 94 -17.87 7.42 3.59
CA HIS A 94 -16.90 6.32 3.57
C HIS A 94 -16.79 5.59 4.91
N LEU A 95 -17.12 6.25 6.03
CA LEU A 95 -17.15 5.63 7.36
C LEU A 95 -18.20 4.51 7.45
N THR A 96 -19.26 4.59 6.67
CA THR A 96 -20.40 3.67 6.72
C THR A 96 -20.52 2.81 5.46
N HIS A 97 -19.51 2.80 4.60
CA HIS A 97 -19.51 2.00 3.39
C HIS A 97 -19.31 0.50 3.72
N THR A 98 -20.40 -0.20 3.99
CA THR A 98 -20.37 -1.64 4.36
C THR A 98 -20.03 -2.57 3.21
N GLY A 99 -20.09 -2.11 1.95
CA GLY A 99 -19.86 -2.92 0.75
C GLY A 99 -18.41 -3.20 0.36
N VAL A 100 -17.41 -2.55 0.98
CA VAL A 100 -16.00 -2.61 0.57
C VAL A 100 -15.06 -2.79 1.76
N HIS A 101 -13.82 -3.21 1.48
CA HIS A 101 -12.75 -3.36 2.46
C HIS A 101 -11.77 -2.18 2.44
N ASP A 102 -12.00 -1.17 1.60
CA ASP A 102 -11.10 -0.05 1.32
C ASP A 102 -11.07 1.03 2.42
N HIS A 103 -11.54 0.75 3.64
CA HIS A 103 -11.62 1.77 4.69
C HIS A 103 -10.24 2.27 5.11
N GLY A 104 -9.24 1.37 5.13
CA GLY A 104 -7.85 1.73 5.35
C GLY A 104 -7.22 2.56 4.21
N PHE A 105 -7.83 2.62 3.03
CA PHE A 105 -7.40 3.54 1.96
C PHE A 105 -8.11 4.88 2.05
N ASN A 106 -9.40 4.88 2.36
CA ASN A 106 -10.20 6.10 2.42
C ASN A 106 -9.99 6.89 3.73
N ASN A 107 -10.32 6.27 4.85
CA ASN A 107 -10.47 6.97 6.13
C ASN A 107 -9.15 7.12 6.87
N VAL A 108 -8.27 6.12 6.76
CA VAL A 108 -6.91 6.15 7.34
C VAL A 108 -6.05 7.22 6.65
N SER A 109 -6.11 7.35 5.32
CA SER A 109 -5.37 8.37 4.57
C SER A 109 -5.83 9.80 4.85
N THR A 110 -7.00 9.98 5.46
CA THR A 110 -7.60 11.29 5.79
C THR A 110 -7.61 11.51 7.30
N TYR A 111 -8.59 10.93 8.01
CA TYR A 111 -8.71 10.99 9.47
C TYR A 111 -7.46 10.51 10.19
N GLY A 112 -6.84 9.43 9.69
CA GLY A 112 -5.62 8.88 10.28
C GLY A 112 -4.44 9.84 10.17
N ASN A 113 -4.25 10.49 9.02
CA ASN A 113 -3.22 11.52 8.86
C ASN A 113 -3.44 12.73 9.77
N LEU A 114 -4.69 13.21 9.90
CA LEU A 114 -5.02 14.31 10.82
C LEU A 114 -4.70 13.93 12.28
N TRP A 115 -5.09 12.72 12.69
CA TRP A 115 -4.84 12.21 14.03
C TRP A 115 -3.33 12.03 14.30
N ARG A 116 -2.60 11.41 13.37
CA ARG A 116 -1.15 11.22 13.45
C ARG A 116 -0.40 12.53 13.58
N LEU A 117 -0.68 13.52 12.72
CA LEU A 117 -0.04 14.83 12.79
C LEU A 117 -0.26 15.52 14.15
N GLY A 118 -1.45 15.35 14.75
CA GLY A 118 -1.75 15.85 16.08
C GLY A 118 -0.97 15.12 17.19
N ASN A 119 -0.80 13.80 17.08
CA ASN A 119 -0.04 13.00 18.06
C ASN A 119 1.47 13.22 17.98
N GLU A 120 1.99 13.41 16.76
CA GLU A 120 3.39 13.78 16.56
C GLU A 120 3.70 15.23 16.98
N GLY A 121 2.69 16.01 17.42
CA GLY A 121 2.86 17.41 17.80
C GLY A 121 3.18 18.35 16.63
N LYS A 122 2.97 17.89 15.38
CA LYS A 122 3.19 18.68 14.16
C LYS A 122 2.13 19.76 13.96
N ILE A 123 0.95 19.58 14.55
CA ILE A 123 -0.15 20.54 14.55
C ILE A 123 -0.72 20.67 15.96
N ASP A 124 -1.25 21.86 16.27
CA ASP A 124 -2.23 21.98 17.34
C ASP A 124 -3.55 21.39 16.84
N LEU A 125 -3.95 20.25 17.43
CA LEU A 125 -5.17 19.54 17.08
C LEU A 125 -6.20 19.77 18.20
N PRO A 126 -7.19 20.66 18.00
CA PRO A 126 -8.22 20.94 18.98
C PRO A 126 -8.96 19.67 19.40
N GLU A 127 -9.38 19.59 20.67
CA GLU A 127 -10.05 18.41 21.24
C GLU A 127 -11.24 17.92 20.40
N HIS A 128 -12.03 18.83 19.83
CA HIS A 128 -13.16 18.45 18.98
C HIS A 128 -12.75 17.80 17.65
N GLU A 129 -11.67 18.26 17.01
CA GLU A 129 -11.12 17.64 15.80
C GLU A 129 -10.48 16.28 16.12
N ARG A 130 -9.78 16.19 17.26
CA ARG A 130 -9.24 14.91 17.78
C ARG A 130 -10.34 13.88 17.99
N ASN A 131 -11.37 14.24 18.76
CA ASN A 131 -12.51 13.35 19.04
C ASN A 131 -13.24 12.94 17.75
N TYR A 132 -13.34 13.86 16.78
CA TYR A 132 -13.91 13.61 15.47
C TYR A 132 -13.10 12.58 14.67
N ALA A 133 -11.78 12.76 14.57
CA ALA A 133 -10.89 11.80 13.89
C ALA A 133 -10.88 10.44 14.59
N GLU A 134 -10.81 10.41 15.93
CA GLU A 134 -10.84 9.15 16.67
C GLU A 134 -12.16 8.42 16.50
N LEU A 135 -13.31 9.10 16.54
CA LEU A 135 -14.60 8.47 16.27
C LEU A 135 -14.64 7.87 14.85
N ALA A 136 -14.14 8.61 13.86
CA ALA A 136 -14.08 8.13 12.47
C ALA A 136 -13.20 6.87 12.34
N LEU A 137 -12.04 6.83 13.00
CA LEU A 137 -11.13 5.69 12.99
C LEU A 137 -11.72 4.46 13.71
N LYS A 138 -12.39 4.67 14.85
CA LYS A 138 -13.13 3.64 15.57
C LYS A 138 -14.21 3.00 14.67
N VAL A 139 -15.06 3.83 14.06
CA VAL A 139 -16.13 3.38 13.16
C VAL A 139 -15.55 2.66 11.94
N THR A 140 -14.50 3.20 11.33
CA THR A 140 -13.78 2.60 10.20
C THR A 140 -13.36 1.15 10.50
N GLY A 141 -12.63 0.93 11.60
CA GLY A 141 -12.17 -0.41 11.95
C GLY A 141 -13.32 -1.37 12.25
N ALA A 142 -14.38 -0.91 12.93
CA ALA A 142 -15.56 -1.74 13.19
C ALA A 142 -16.31 -2.12 11.90
N VAL A 143 -16.54 -1.17 10.99
CA VAL A 143 -17.26 -1.43 9.74
C VAL A 143 -16.46 -2.36 8.83
N GLN A 144 -15.15 -2.14 8.68
CA GLN A 144 -14.31 -3.06 7.92
C GLN A 144 -14.28 -4.45 8.57
N ALA A 145 -14.07 -4.52 9.90
CA ALA A 145 -14.06 -5.80 10.62
C ALA A 145 -15.39 -6.55 10.50
N SER A 146 -16.52 -5.87 10.30
CA SER A 146 -17.83 -6.53 10.13
C SER A 146 -17.88 -7.45 8.91
N ARG A 147 -16.99 -7.24 7.91
CA ARG A 147 -16.85 -8.06 6.72
C ARG A 147 -16.04 -9.33 6.98
N TRP A 148 -16.40 -10.09 8.01
CA TRP A 148 -15.64 -11.26 8.46
C TRP A 148 -16.16 -12.55 7.85
N LYS A 149 -15.26 -13.41 7.37
CA LYS A 149 -15.57 -14.79 6.99
C LYS A 149 -14.60 -15.76 7.67
N GLN A 150 -15.16 -16.81 8.28
CA GLN A 150 -14.39 -17.90 8.85
C GLN A 150 -13.93 -18.91 7.79
N THR A 151 -12.70 -19.38 7.95
CA THR A 151 -12.07 -20.47 7.19
C THR A 151 -12.34 -21.82 7.85
N ALA A 152 -11.99 -22.91 7.16
CA ALA A 152 -12.26 -24.28 7.62
C ALA A 152 -11.53 -24.66 8.93
N ASP A 153 -10.43 -23.98 9.26
CA ASP A 153 -9.63 -24.20 10.46
C ASP A 153 -10.10 -23.38 11.68
N GLY A 154 -11.17 -22.59 11.52
CA GLY A 154 -11.77 -21.79 12.59
C GLY A 154 -11.24 -20.35 12.69
N THR A 155 -10.15 -20.02 12.00
CA THR A 155 -9.68 -18.64 11.82
C THR A 155 -10.55 -17.89 10.80
N GLY A 156 -10.13 -16.71 10.33
CA GLY A 156 -10.82 -16.04 9.23
C GLY A 156 -10.10 -14.86 8.61
N TYR A 157 -10.85 -14.14 7.76
CA TYR A 157 -10.36 -12.98 7.05
C TYR A 157 -11.46 -11.93 6.82
N VAL A 158 -11.06 -10.67 6.68
CA VAL A 158 -11.89 -9.61 6.10
C VAL A 158 -12.06 -9.84 4.60
N TYR A 159 -13.29 -10.08 4.14
CA TYR A 159 -13.55 -10.39 2.73
C TYR A 159 -13.69 -9.13 1.85
N SER A 160 -13.21 -9.25 0.61
CA SER A 160 -13.11 -8.14 -0.34
C SER A 160 -14.47 -7.69 -0.88
N PHE A 161 -14.50 -6.64 -1.73
CA PHE A 161 -15.73 -6.20 -2.41
C PHE A 161 -16.36 -7.29 -3.30
N ASN A 162 -15.58 -8.29 -3.74
CA ASN A 162 -16.03 -9.39 -4.60
C ASN A 162 -16.98 -10.35 -3.87
N GLY A 163 -16.95 -10.37 -2.53
CA GLY A 163 -17.90 -11.09 -1.69
C GLY A 163 -17.24 -12.03 -0.67
N PRO A 164 -18.04 -12.72 0.17
CA PRO A 164 -17.55 -13.52 1.29
C PRO A 164 -16.56 -14.63 0.92
N GLN A 165 -16.54 -15.09 -0.32
CA GLN A 165 -15.61 -16.08 -0.83
C GLN A 165 -14.18 -15.56 -1.03
N SER A 166 -13.96 -14.25 -0.95
CA SER A 166 -12.81 -13.59 -1.55
C SER A 166 -11.91 -12.90 -0.52
N LEU A 167 -10.63 -13.26 -0.51
CA LEU A 167 -9.55 -12.57 0.19
C LEU A 167 -8.61 -11.96 -0.85
N PHE A 168 -8.60 -10.63 -0.98
CA PHE A 168 -7.65 -9.94 -1.87
C PHE A 168 -6.34 -9.64 -1.15
N ILE A 169 -5.25 -9.43 -1.88
CA ILE A 169 -3.96 -9.09 -1.28
C ILE A 169 -3.90 -7.65 -0.74
N ASP A 170 -4.62 -6.70 -1.33
CA ASP A 170 -4.64 -5.29 -0.89
C ASP A 170 -5.25 -5.09 0.51
N THR A 171 -6.06 -6.05 0.97
CA THR A 171 -6.66 -6.01 2.31
C THR A 171 -5.61 -5.96 3.41
N ILE A 172 -4.41 -6.54 3.22
CA ILE A 172 -3.32 -6.47 4.21
C ILE A 172 -2.92 -5.03 4.51
N ARG A 173 -2.85 -4.17 3.49
CA ARG A 173 -2.56 -2.74 3.63
C ARG A 173 -3.70 -1.99 4.32
N THR A 174 -4.93 -2.45 4.15
CA THR A 174 -6.10 -1.84 4.80
C THR A 174 -6.29 -2.26 6.26
N MET A 175 -5.56 -3.27 6.77
CA MET A 175 -5.64 -3.70 8.18
C MET A 175 -5.28 -2.62 9.18
N ARG A 176 -4.57 -1.57 8.74
CA ARG A 176 -4.41 -0.30 9.44
C ARG A 176 -5.71 0.24 10.08
N ALA A 177 -6.85 0.03 9.43
CA ALA A 177 -8.16 0.40 9.98
C ALA A 177 -8.50 -0.35 11.28
N LEU A 178 -8.27 -1.66 11.32
CA LEU A 178 -8.51 -2.49 12.51
C LEU A 178 -7.46 -2.20 13.59
N SER A 179 -6.18 -2.08 13.20
CA SER A 179 -5.06 -1.75 14.09
C SER A 179 -5.32 -0.44 14.86
N LEU A 180 -5.72 0.64 14.18
CA LEU A 180 -6.03 1.91 14.86
C LEU A 180 -7.30 1.85 15.70
N ALA A 181 -8.35 1.17 15.22
CA ALA A 181 -9.56 1.04 16.01
C ALA A 181 -9.31 0.24 17.30
N HIS A 182 -8.47 -0.80 17.25
CA HIS A 182 -7.98 -1.52 18.44
C HIS A 182 -7.20 -0.59 19.36
N LEU A 183 -6.21 0.13 18.83
CA LEU A 183 -5.41 1.08 19.59
C LEU A 183 -6.25 2.13 20.33
N LEU A 184 -7.33 2.58 19.70
CA LEU A 184 -8.28 3.52 20.28
C LEU A 184 -9.31 2.88 21.25
N GLY A 185 -9.12 1.61 21.61
CA GLY A 185 -9.96 0.86 22.55
C GLY A 185 -11.36 0.55 22.01
N HIS A 186 -11.53 0.50 20.68
CA HIS A 186 -12.82 0.19 20.08
C HIS A 186 -13.10 -1.30 20.04
N ARG A 187 -14.39 -1.63 19.86
CA ARG A 187 -14.85 -2.99 19.68
C ARG A 187 -16.01 -3.02 18.69
N LEU A 188 -16.16 -4.13 17.97
CA LEU A 188 -17.32 -4.39 17.14
C LEU A 188 -18.31 -5.29 17.89
N SER A 189 -19.53 -4.80 18.10
CA SER A 189 -20.63 -5.60 18.66
C SER A 189 -21.52 -6.17 17.56
N HIS A 190 -21.90 -7.44 17.70
CA HIS A 190 -22.76 -8.22 16.82
C HIS A 190 -24.11 -8.53 17.48
N GLU A 191 -24.93 -9.34 16.81
CA GLU A 191 -26.20 -9.83 17.34
C GLU A 191 -26.03 -10.49 18.72
N GLY A 192 -26.93 -10.18 19.65
CA GLY A 192 -26.88 -10.68 21.01
C GLY A 192 -25.71 -10.15 21.85
N ASP A 193 -25.19 -8.96 21.52
CA ASP A 193 -24.06 -8.30 22.19
C ASP A 193 -22.73 -9.09 22.12
N ALA A 194 -22.62 -10.06 21.20
CA ALA A 194 -21.37 -10.74 20.93
C ALA A 194 -20.31 -9.73 20.45
N VAL A 195 -19.11 -9.78 21.01
CA VAL A 195 -18.04 -8.83 20.69
C VAL A 195 -17.01 -9.52 19.81
N ALA A 196 -16.65 -8.89 18.69
CA ALA A 196 -15.49 -9.26 17.92
C ALA A 196 -14.27 -8.46 18.38
N ASN A 197 -13.19 -9.18 18.68
CA ASN A 197 -11.89 -8.59 18.93
C ASN A 197 -11.28 -8.12 17.59
N LEU A 198 -10.92 -6.83 17.53
CA LEU A 198 -10.37 -6.22 16.31
C LEU A 198 -8.92 -6.65 16.07
N LEU A 199 -8.13 -6.83 17.14
CA LEU A 199 -6.77 -7.34 17.05
C LEU A 199 -6.76 -8.77 16.52
N ASP A 200 -7.57 -9.66 17.10
CA ASP A 200 -7.65 -11.06 16.65
C ASP A 200 -8.00 -11.16 15.17
N ARG A 201 -8.98 -10.37 14.72
CA ARG A 201 -9.35 -10.33 13.30
C ARG A 201 -8.23 -9.80 12.42
N SER A 202 -7.48 -8.80 12.87
CA SER A 202 -6.33 -8.27 12.14
C SER A 202 -5.24 -9.34 12.00
N ILE A 203 -4.95 -10.07 13.08
CA ILE A 203 -3.91 -11.09 13.11
C ILE A 203 -4.28 -12.30 12.25
N GLU A 204 -5.47 -12.86 12.48
CA GLU A 204 -5.96 -14.00 11.70
C GLU A 204 -6.06 -13.66 10.20
N HIS A 205 -6.44 -12.43 9.86
CA HIS A 205 -6.47 -11.97 8.47
C HIS A 205 -5.07 -11.95 7.84
N ALA A 206 -4.07 -11.40 8.54
CA ALA A 206 -2.71 -11.34 8.03
C ALA A 206 -2.09 -12.74 7.91
N ILE A 207 -2.31 -13.64 8.89
CA ILE A 207 -1.88 -15.05 8.83
C ILE A 207 -2.52 -15.77 7.64
N ASN A 208 -3.83 -15.60 7.42
CA ASN A 208 -4.51 -16.20 6.27
C ASN A 208 -4.06 -15.60 4.94
N THR A 209 -3.71 -14.31 4.91
CA THR A 209 -3.12 -13.67 3.73
C THR A 209 -1.76 -14.28 3.42
N ALA A 210 -0.87 -14.38 4.40
CA ALA A 210 0.44 -15.03 4.24
C ALA A 210 0.27 -16.46 3.72
N ARG A 211 -0.58 -17.26 4.37
CA ARG A 211 -0.78 -18.67 4.03
C ARG A 211 -1.36 -18.91 2.65
N HIS A 212 -2.37 -18.14 2.24
CA HIS A 212 -3.17 -18.45 1.05
C HIS A 212 -2.83 -17.62 -0.17
N VAL A 213 -2.22 -16.45 0.01
CA VAL A 213 -1.94 -15.48 -1.05
C VAL A 213 -0.45 -15.44 -1.42
N ILE A 214 0.46 -15.86 -0.53
CA ILE A 214 1.91 -15.89 -0.79
C ILE A 214 2.37 -17.34 -1.05
N TRP A 215 3.31 -17.50 -1.99
CA TRP A 215 4.01 -18.75 -2.28
C TRP A 215 5.42 -18.69 -1.69
N TYR A 216 5.91 -19.82 -1.17
CA TYR A 216 7.16 -19.87 -0.41
C TYR A 216 8.26 -20.68 -1.10
N GLY A 217 7.96 -21.33 -2.22
CA GLY A 217 8.91 -22.15 -2.97
C GLY A 217 9.10 -23.55 -2.38
N GLY A 218 8.09 -24.07 -1.67
CA GLY A 218 8.14 -25.32 -0.91
C GLY A 218 8.14 -25.13 0.60
N ASP A 219 7.89 -26.21 1.33
CA ASP A 219 8.09 -26.30 2.78
C ASP A 219 9.50 -26.79 3.14
N ASP A 220 9.76 -26.99 4.44
CA ASP A 220 11.05 -27.45 4.95
C ASP A 220 11.45 -28.85 4.44
N ASP A 221 10.46 -29.67 4.03
CA ASP A 221 10.67 -30.99 3.45
C ASP A 221 10.79 -30.93 1.90
N GLY A 222 10.68 -29.73 1.32
CA GLY A 222 10.76 -29.46 -0.12
C GLY A 222 9.47 -29.79 -0.88
N GLU A 223 8.35 -30.02 -0.19
CA GLU A 223 7.05 -30.20 -0.82
C GLU A 223 6.50 -28.85 -1.27
N LEU A 224 6.32 -28.71 -2.59
CA LEU A 224 5.73 -27.51 -3.18
C LEU A 224 4.22 -27.45 -2.92
N ARG A 225 3.69 -26.24 -2.71
CA ARG A 225 2.25 -25.99 -2.65
C ARG A 225 1.54 -26.49 -3.92
N ASP A 226 2.15 -26.22 -5.07
CA ASP A 226 1.73 -26.67 -6.39
C ASP A 226 2.91 -26.64 -7.37
N ALA A 227 2.72 -27.13 -8.59
CA ALA A 227 3.79 -27.22 -9.60
C ALA A 227 4.36 -25.86 -10.07
N TYR A 228 3.73 -24.74 -9.69
CA TYR A 228 4.13 -23.38 -10.04
C TYR A 228 4.63 -22.58 -8.83
N ASP A 229 4.89 -23.25 -7.70
CA ASP A 229 5.33 -22.60 -6.47
C ASP A 229 6.71 -21.95 -6.61
N VAL A 230 6.73 -20.63 -6.51
CA VAL A 230 7.93 -19.79 -6.57
C VAL A 230 7.89 -18.84 -5.39
N ARG A 231 8.95 -18.85 -4.58
CA ARG A 231 9.06 -17.99 -3.38
C ARG A 231 8.75 -16.54 -3.70
N GLY A 232 7.90 -15.94 -2.88
CA GLY A 232 7.48 -14.55 -2.94
C GLY A 232 6.51 -14.19 -4.06
N ARG A 233 6.12 -15.15 -4.91
CA ARG A 233 5.00 -14.94 -5.82
C ARG A 233 3.74 -14.68 -5.00
N THR A 234 2.93 -13.76 -5.47
CA THR A 234 1.63 -13.46 -4.86
C THR A 234 0.49 -13.73 -5.83
N ALA A 235 -0.56 -14.39 -5.34
CA ALA A 235 -1.86 -14.30 -5.99
C ALA A 235 -2.45 -12.91 -5.73
N HIS A 236 -3.33 -12.46 -6.62
CA HIS A 236 -4.10 -11.25 -6.36
C HIS A 236 -5.25 -11.56 -5.38
N GLU A 237 -5.88 -12.73 -5.51
CA GLU A 237 -7.03 -13.14 -4.73
C GLU A 237 -6.93 -14.63 -4.33
N ALA A 238 -7.29 -14.95 -3.09
CA ALA A 238 -7.56 -16.31 -2.64
C ALA A 238 -9.07 -16.54 -2.51
N LEU A 239 -9.56 -17.64 -3.12
CA LEU A 239 -10.97 -18.01 -3.09
C LEU A 239 -11.24 -19.13 -2.08
N PHE A 240 -12.33 -18.98 -1.33
CA PHE A 240 -12.79 -19.93 -0.32
C PHE A 240 -14.24 -20.35 -0.56
N ASN A 241 -14.57 -21.58 -0.14
CA ASN A 241 -15.94 -22.05 -0.16
C ASN A 241 -16.75 -21.41 0.97
N THR A 242 -17.79 -20.66 0.63
CA THR A 242 -18.63 -19.99 1.64
C THR A 242 -19.43 -20.96 2.52
N ASN A 243 -19.64 -22.21 2.08
CA ASN A 243 -20.38 -23.22 2.83
C ASN A 243 -19.57 -23.87 3.96
N ASN A 244 -18.25 -24.05 3.77
CA ASN A 244 -17.42 -24.78 4.74
C ASN A 244 -16.04 -24.14 5.03
N GLY A 245 -15.76 -22.96 4.49
CA GLY A 245 -14.52 -22.22 4.74
C GLY A 245 -13.27 -22.81 4.08
N ALA A 246 -13.38 -23.88 3.27
CA ALA A 246 -12.22 -24.51 2.66
C ALA A 246 -11.63 -23.64 1.55
N PHE A 247 -10.30 -23.50 1.52
CA PHE A 247 -9.57 -22.89 0.40
C PHE A 247 -9.91 -23.63 -0.91
N ARG A 248 -10.07 -22.87 -2.00
CA ARG A 248 -10.42 -23.39 -3.32
C ARG A 248 -9.29 -23.23 -4.32
N ALA A 249 -8.88 -22.00 -4.59
CA ALA A 249 -7.89 -21.70 -5.62
C ALA A 249 -7.37 -20.26 -5.50
N PRO A 250 -6.16 -19.98 -6.03
CA PRO A 250 -5.80 -18.62 -6.42
C PRO A 250 -6.71 -18.09 -7.52
N SER A 251 -6.84 -16.77 -7.57
CA SER A 251 -7.60 -16.02 -8.56
C SER A 251 -6.95 -14.65 -8.81
N THR A 252 -7.42 -13.95 -9.83
CA THR A 252 -7.05 -12.57 -10.10
C THR A 252 -8.13 -11.83 -10.87
N GLN A 253 -8.30 -10.54 -10.58
CA GLN A 253 -9.09 -9.61 -11.41
C GLN A 253 -8.19 -8.76 -12.32
N GLN A 254 -7.10 -8.19 -11.76
CA GLN A 254 -6.25 -7.22 -12.45
C GLN A 254 -4.93 -7.76 -12.99
N GLY A 255 -4.48 -8.92 -12.51
CA GLY A 255 -3.28 -9.60 -13.00
C GLY A 255 -3.52 -10.41 -14.27
N TYR A 256 -2.44 -10.84 -14.91
CA TYR A 256 -2.50 -11.66 -16.12
C TYR A 256 -3.04 -13.07 -15.85
N SER A 257 -2.58 -13.70 -14.77
CA SER A 257 -2.94 -15.07 -14.41
C SER A 257 -2.97 -15.24 -12.88
N PRO A 258 -3.80 -16.15 -12.34
CA PRO A 258 -3.72 -16.55 -10.93
C PRO A 258 -2.36 -17.17 -10.54
N PHE A 259 -1.54 -17.55 -11.53
CA PHE A 259 -0.21 -18.14 -11.33
C PHE A 259 0.92 -17.19 -11.77
N SER A 260 0.62 -15.95 -12.14
CA SER A 260 1.63 -14.89 -12.30
C SER A 260 1.58 -13.92 -11.11
N THR A 261 2.53 -13.00 -11.04
CA THR A 261 2.56 -11.98 -9.98
C THR A 261 2.13 -10.64 -10.55
N TRP A 262 0.93 -10.17 -10.20
CA TRP A 262 0.53 -8.80 -10.47
C TRP A 262 1.30 -7.86 -9.55
N THR A 263 2.11 -6.97 -10.10
CA THR A 263 3.20 -6.33 -9.34
C THR A 263 2.70 -5.32 -8.31
N ARG A 264 1.57 -4.66 -8.55
CA ARG A 264 0.93 -3.86 -7.49
C ARG A 264 0.34 -4.71 -6.38
N GLY A 265 -0.20 -5.88 -6.68
CA GLY A 265 -0.67 -6.82 -5.67
C GLY A 265 0.46 -7.26 -4.75
N GLN A 266 1.61 -7.62 -5.32
CA GLN A 266 2.83 -7.90 -4.56
C GLN A 266 3.27 -6.70 -3.71
N ALA A 267 3.27 -5.48 -4.28
CA ALA A 267 3.65 -4.27 -3.56
C ALA A 267 2.74 -4.02 -2.33
N TRP A 268 1.46 -4.35 -2.39
CA TRP A 268 0.58 -4.25 -1.22
C TRP A 268 1.00 -5.15 -0.06
N ALA A 269 1.45 -6.38 -0.33
CA ALA A 269 2.03 -7.23 0.69
C ALA A 269 3.38 -6.68 1.18
N MET A 270 4.24 -6.20 0.27
CA MET A 270 5.55 -5.63 0.61
C MET A 270 5.44 -4.50 1.62
N VAL A 271 4.38 -3.68 1.55
CA VAL A 271 4.20 -2.57 2.50
C VAL A 271 3.25 -2.91 3.65
N GLY A 272 2.26 -3.77 3.43
CA GLY A 272 1.26 -4.10 4.45
C GLY A 272 1.80 -4.97 5.57
N PHE A 273 2.65 -5.96 5.28
CA PHE A 273 3.26 -6.78 6.33
C PHE A 273 4.22 -5.98 7.22
N PRO A 274 5.16 -5.17 6.68
CA PRO A 274 5.98 -4.29 7.52
C PRO A 274 5.17 -3.32 8.37
N GLU A 275 4.08 -2.75 7.86
CA GLU A 275 3.20 -1.92 8.70
C GLU A 275 2.53 -2.72 9.83
N GLN A 276 2.11 -3.95 9.59
CA GLN A 276 1.58 -4.79 10.67
C GLN A 276 2.68 -5.14 11.68
N LEU A 277 3.92 -5.38 11.24
CA LEU A 277 5.07 -5.57 12.14
C LEU A 277 5.34 -4.31 12.99
N GLU A 278 5.34 -3.12 12.38
CA GLU A 278 5.44 -1.84 13.10
C GLU A 278 4.34 -1.69 14.17
N PHE A 279 3.11 -2.09 13.85
CA PHE A 279 1.99 -2.07 14.81
C PHE A 279 2.20 -3.03 15.97
N LEU A 280 2.59 -4.28 15.69
CA LEU A 280 2.83 -5.28 16.73
C LEU A 280 3.95 -4.83 17.67
N ASP A 281 5.02 -4.26 17.12
CA ASP A 281 6.18 -3.76 17.86
C ASP A 281 5.82 -2.55 18.74
N ALA A 282 5.10 -1.58 18.18
CA ALA A 282 4.85 -0.30 18.86
C ALA A 282 3.62 -0.30 19.79
N CYS A 283 2.63 -1.17 19.56
CA CYS A 283 1.29 -0.98 20.13
C CYS A 283 0.66 -2.21 20.79
N VAL A 284 1.23 -3.41 20.61
CA VAL A 284 0.60 -4.65 21.08
C VAL A 284 1.48 -5.31 22.13
N THR A 285 0.87 -5.80 23.21
CA THR A 285 1.58 -6.49 24.29
C THR A 285 1.74 -7.99 24.01
N ASP A 286 2.72 -8.64 24.65
CA ASP A 286 2.92 -10.09 24.48
C ASP A 286 1.70 -10.92 24.91
N GLU A 287 1.02 -10.50 25.99
CA GLU A 287 -0.20 -11.16 26.48
C GLU A 287 -1.31 -11.19 25.43
N GLU A 288 -1.46 -10.12 24.66
CA GLU A 288 -2.46 -10.04 23.59
C GLU A 288 -2.15 -10.98 22.41
N LEU A 289 -0.90 -11.43 22.25
CA LEU A 289 -0.46 -12.30 21.16
C LEU A 289 -0.45 -13.79 21.52
N GLU A 290 -0.53 -14.15 22.81
CA GLU A 290 -0.47 -15.55 23.27
C GLU A 290 -1.55 -16.44 22.62
N VAL A 291 -2.75 -15.89 22.40
CA VAL A 291 -3.85 -16.64 21.75
C VAL A 291 -3.58 -16.97 20.28
N HIS A 292 -2.60 -16.30 19.66
CA HIS A 292 -2.14 -16.52 18.29
C HIS A 292 -0.77 -17.20 18.22
N GLY A 293 -0.29 -17.78 19.33
CA GLY A 293 1.00 -18.48 19.41
C GLY A 293 2.16 -17.64 19.96
N GLY A 294 1.88 -16.43 20.43
CA GLY A 294 2.86 -15.51 21.02
C GLY A 294 3.58 -14.65 19.98
N ARG A 295 4.25 -13.59 20.45
CA ARG A 295 4.90 -12.58 19.59
C ARG A 295 5.81 -13.19 18.53
N HIS A 296 6.70 -14.08 18.96
CA HIS A 296 7.70 -14.68 18.08
C HIS A 296 7.07 -15.38 16.89
N GLU A 297 5.99 -16.14 17.09
CA GLU A 297 5.33 -16.87 16.00
C GLU A 297 4.62 -15.92 15.03
N VAL A 298 3.90 -14.92 15.55
CA VAL A 298 3.17 -13.95 14.72
C VAL A 298 4.15 -13.10 13.90
N GLU A 299 5.20 -12.57 14.53
CA GLU A 299 6.23 -11.78 13.84
C GLU A 299 7.00 -12.63 12.83
N ARG A 300 7.33 -13.88 13.15
CA ARG A 300 7.98 -14.82 12.21
C ARG A 300 7.16 -15.03 10.95
N ILE A 301 5.83 -15.25 11.08
CA ILE A 301 4.95 -15.41 9.91
C ILE A 301 4.92 -14.14 9.05
N TYR A 302 4.87 -12.97 9.67
CA TYR A 302 4.77 -11.69 8.95
C TYR A 302 6.09 -11.30 8.30
N ALA A 303 7.20 -11.47 9.00
CA ALA A 303 8.54 -11.21 8.48
C ALA A 303 8.86 -12.14 7.31
N GLU A 304 8.58 -13.44 7.44
CA GLU A 304 8.78 -14.41 6.35
C GLU A 304 7.92 -14.07 5.12
N ALA A 305 6.67 -13.65 5.32
CA ALA A 305 5.83 -13.16 4.24
C ALA A 305 6.42 -11.90 3.57
N ALA A 306 6.85 -10.92 4.36
CA ALA A 306 7.43 -9.66 3.87
C ALA A 306 8.75 -9.88 3.12
N GLU A 307 9.68 -10.65 3.68
CA GLU A 307 10.96 -10.97 3.06
C GLU A 307 10.76 -11.72 1.74
N ALA A 308 9.90 -12.75 1.72
CA ALA A 308 9.61 -13.50 0.50
C ALA A 308 9.13 -12.57 -0.64
N VAL A 309 8.15 -11.70 -0.38
CA VAL A 309 7.62 -10.80 -1.43
C VAL A 309 8.62 -9.71 -1.81
N CYS A 310 9.44 -9.21 -0.88
CA CYS A 310 10.49 -8.24 -1.16
C CYS A 310 11.60 -8.87 -2.02
N ASP A 311 12.08 -10.06 -1.68
CA ASP A 311 13.08 -10.80 -2.45
C ASP A 311 12.60 -11.06 -3.88
N HIS A 312 11.38 -11.56 -4.05
CA HIS A 312 10.80 -11.79 -5.37
C HIS A 312 10.72 -10.51 -6.19
N TYR A 313 10.39 -9.37 -5.55
CA TYR A 313 10.35 -8.08 -6.22
C TYR A 313 11.73 -7.68 -6.73
N LEU A 314 12.78 -7.79 -5.89
CA LEU A 314 14.15 -7.46 -6.28
C LEU A 314 14.66 -8.33 -7.44
N GLU A 315 14.28 -9.60 -7.46
CA GLU A 315 14.69 -10.57 -8.49
C GLU A 315 13.96 -10.36 -9.82
N ASN A 316 12.67 -10.02 -9.78
CA ASN A 316 11.78 -9.97 -10.95
C ASN A 316 11.48 -8.54 -11.44
N THR A 317 12.30 -7.56 -11.04
CA THR A 317 12.19 -6.17 -11.46
C THR A 317 13.40 -5.74 -12.31
N PRO A 318 13.20 -4.89 -13.35
CA PRO A 318 14.27 -4.22 -14.10
C PRO A 318 15.31 -3.51 -13.22
N THR A 319 16.47 -3.18 -13.79
CA THR A 319 17.62 -2.71 -13.01
C THR A 319 17.40 -1.36 -12.32
N ASP A 320 16.48 -0.55 -12.82
CA ASP A 320 16.11 0.75 -12.25
C ASP A 320 15.03 0.66 -11.16
N GLY A 321 14.54 -0.55 -10.89
CA GLY A 321 13.56 -0.82 -9.86
C GLY A 321 12.10 -0.52 -10.26
N ILE A 322 11.80 -0.30 -11.55
CA ILE A 322 10.42 -0.07 -12.00
C ILE A 322 9.84 -1.33 -12.65
N PRO A 323 8.82 -1.97 -12.07
CA PRO A 323 8.34 -3.26 -12.53
C PRO A 323 7.42 -3.11 -13.74
N TYR A 324 7.38 -4.14 -14.59
CA TYR A 324 6.26 -4.34 -15.50
C TYR A 324 4.99 -4.66 -14.72
N TRP A 325 3.81 -4.39 -15.30
CA TRP A 325 2.54 -4.52 -14.58
C TRP A 325 2.25 -5.94 -14.03
N ASP A 326 2.84 -6.97 -14.62
CA ASP A 326 2.73 -8.37 -14.17
C ASP A 326 3.97 -9.17 -14.61
N THR A 327 4.53 -9.99 -13.72
CA THR A 327 5.76 -10.77 -13.97
C THR A 327 5.58 -11.90 -14.99
N GLY A 328 4.35 -12.29 -15.26
CA GLY A 328 3.97 -13.30 -16.26
C GLY A 328 3.35 -12.71 -17.53
N ALA A 329 3.35 -11.38 -17.70
CA ALA A 329 2.72 -10.75 -18.85
C ALA A 329 3.29 -11.29 -20.18
N PRO A 330 2.45 -11.70 -21.14
CA PRO A 330 2.87 -12.51 -22.29
C PRO A 330 3.78 -11.74 -23.27
N GLY A 331 3.69 -10.41 -23.30
CA GLY A 331 4.54 -9.55 -24.10
C GLY A 331 5.98 -9.48 -23.59
N LEU A 332 6.26 -9.81 -22.32
CA LEU A 332 7.63 -9.87 -21.78
C LEU A 332 8.52 -10.83 -22.58
N ALA A 333 7.96 -11.93 -23.09
CA ALA A 333 8.67 -12.88 -23.94
C ALA A 333 9.19 -12.27 -25.25
N LYS A 334 8.64 -11.13 -25.68
CA LYS A 334 9.08 -10.38 -26.87
C LYS A 334 10.15 -9.34 -26.56
N MET A 335 10.44 -9.09 -25.29
CA MET A 335 11.31 -8.02 -24.82
C MET A 335 12.76 -8.47 -24.55
N GLY A 336 13.05 -9.76 -24.75
CA GLY A 336 14.38 -10.33 -24.51
C GLY A 336 14.76 -10.26 -23.03
N ASP A 337 15.99 -9.83 -22.75
CA ASP A 337 16.49 -9.64 -21.38
C ASP A 337 15.99 -8.32 -20.79
N TRP A 338 14.68 -8.24 -20.55
CA TRP A 338 14.03 -7.04 -20.02
C TRP A 338 14.43 -6.75 -18.57
N GLY A 339 14.85 -7.77 -17.80
CA GLY A 339 15.22 -7.65 -16.39
C GLY A 339 16.66 -7.23 -16.12
N SER A 340 17.52 -7.21 -17.15
CA SER A 340 18.94 -6.84 -17.06
C SER A 340 19.25 -5.39 -17.48
N ARG A 341 18.21 -4.57 -17.67
CA ARG A 341 18.31 -3.17 -18.10
C ARG A 341 17.23 -2.33 -17.42
N PRO A 342 17.31 -0.99 -17.48
CA PRO A 342 16.22 -0.14 -17.00
C PRO A 342 14.92 -0.44 -17.73
N ALA A 343 13.79 -0.24 -17.03
CA ALA A 343 12.49 -0.39 -17.63
C ALA A 343 12.30 0.66 -18.73
N ASP A 344 11.63 0.28 -19.82
CA ASP A 344 11.30 1.21 -20.89
C ASP A 344 9.78 1.47 -20.86
N PRO A 345 9.29 2.56 -20.23
CA PRO A 345 7.86 2.88 -20.23
C PRO A 345 7.30 3.16 -21.64
N PHE A 346 8.17 3.35 -22.64
CA PHE A 346 7.81 3.71 -24.00
C PHE A 346 7.89 2.55 -25.00
N ASN A 347 8.15 1.32 -24.52
CA ASN A 347 8.19 0.12 -25.37
C ASN A 347 6.83 -0.22 -26.02
N ASP A 348 6.83 -1.27 -26.85
CA ASP A 348 5.71 -1.68 -27.71
C ASP A 348 4.99 -2.96 -27.23
N HIS A 349 5.41 -3.54 -26.11
CA HIS A 349 5.06 -4.90 -25.70
C HIS A 349 4.30 -4.97 -24.38
N GLU A 350 4.83 -4.41 -23.29
CA GLU A 350 4.16 -4.41 -21.98
C GLU A 350 4.36 -3.09 -21.22
N PRO A 351 3.31 -2.55 -20.57
CA PRO A 351 3.45 -1.34 -19.77
C PRO A 351 4.16 -1.62 -18.44
N VAL A 352 4.88 -0.62 -17.96
CA VAL A 352 5.36 -0.58 -16.56
C VAL A 352 4.22 -0.18 -15.62
N ASP A 353 4.39 -0.41 -14.33
CA ASP A 353 3.52 0.15 -13.31
C ASP A 353 4.34 0.86 -12.22
N SER A 354 4.50 2.17 -12.39
CA SER A 354 5.23 3.00 -11.44
C SER A 354 4.55 3.09 -10.06
N SER A 355 3.23 2.89 -10.00
CA SER A 355 2.52 2.87 -8.72
C SER A 355 2.96 1.69 -7.85
N ALA A 356 3.18 0.50 -8.45
CA ALA A 356 3.77 -0.64 -7.77
C ALA A 356 5.20 -0.36 -7.27
N ALA A 357 5.99 0.41 -8.02
CA ALA A 357 7.31 0.84 -7.58
C ALA A 357 7.28 1.79 -6.37
N ALA A 358 6.39 2.78 -6.38
CA ALA A 358 6.24 3.68 -5.24
C ALA A 358 5.86 2.91 -3.97
N ILE A 359 4.86 2.03 -4.05
CA ILE A 359 4.40 1.19 -2.93
C ILE A 359 5.51 0.20 -2.50
N GLY A 360 6.18 -0.44 -3.46
CA GLY A 360 7.25 -1.41 -3.19
C GLY A 360 8.44 -0.77 -2.48
N ALA A 361 8.85 0.44 -2.90
CA ALA A 361 9.90 1.19 -2.22
C ALA A 361 9.55 1.53 -0.77
N GLN A 362 8.28 1.87 -0.49
CA GLN A 362 7.82 2.05 0.89
C GLN A 362 7.96 0.77 1.70
N GLY A 363 7.58 -0.37 1.12
CA GLY A 363 7.70 -1.67 1.77
C GLY A 363 9.14 -2.05 2.08
N LEU A 364 10.04 -1.86 1.11
CA LEU A 364 11.47 -2.12 1.28
C LEU A 364 12.09 -1.26 2.39
N LEU A 365 11.81 0.05 2.41
CA LEU A 365 12.37 0.94 3.45
C LEU A 365 11.82 0.63 4.83
N ARG A 366 10.51 0.37 4.96
CA ARG A 366 9.89 -0.01 6.24
C ARG A 366 10.43 -1.35 6.75
N MET A 367 10.58 -2.33 5.86
CA MET A 367 11.12 -3.63 6.22
C MET A 367 12.59 -3.52 6.65
N ALA A 368 13.39 -2.71 5.94
CA ALA A 368 14.77 -2.43 6.32
C ALA A 368 14.86 -1.83 7.73
N ASP A 369 14.04 -0.81 8.03
CA ASP A 369 14.01 -0.18 9.35
C ASP A 369 13.57 -1.14 10.47
N TRP A 370 12.62 -2.05 10.20
CA TRP A 370 12.18 -3.04 11.18
C TRP A 370 13.25 -4.10 11.47
N LEU A 371 13.98 -4.55 10.43
CA LEU A 371 15.08 -5.52 10.54
C LEU A 371 16.31 -4.94 11.25
N ASP A 372 16.61 -3.65 11.02
CA ASP A 372 17.78 -2.91 11.52
C ASP A 372 17.56 -2.28 12.90
N ALA A 373 16.42 -2.56 13.55
CA ALA A 373 16.10 -2.00 14.86
C ALA A 373 17.12 -2.46 15.93
N GLU A 374 17.83 -1.51 16.55
CA GLU A 374 18.96 -1.78 17.45
C GLU A 374 18.62 -2.66 18.67
N ASP A 375 17.36 -2.71 19.06
CA ASP A 375 16.86 -3.45 20.22
C ASP A 375 16.47 -4.91 19.91
N ALA A 376 16.55 -5.34 18.64
CA ALA A 376 16.19 -6.69 18.23
C ALA A 376 17.14 -7.27 17.18
N VAL A 377 17.63 -8.49 17.42
CA VAL A 377 18.37 -9.25 16.40
C VAL A 377 17.36 -9.89 15.45
N ARG A 378 16.99 -9.17 14.39
CA ARG A 378 15.98 -9.58 13.40
C ARG A 378 16.57 -9.92 12.02
N ASP A 379 17.68 -9.29 11.65
CA ASP A 379 18.25 -9.42 10.30
C ASP A 379 19.15 -10.66 10.13
N GLU A 380 18.56 -11.85 10.18
CA GLU A 380 19.29 -13.12 10.03
C GLU A 380 19.94 -13.26 8.64
N ASN A 381 19.31 -12.69 7.61
CA ASN A 381 19.70 -12.82 6.21
C ASN A 381 20.60 -11.67 5.70
N GLY A 382 20.82 -10.62 6.50
CA GLY A 382 21.55 -9.42 6.04
C GLY A 382 20.77 -8.62 4.98
N ASN A 383 19.44 -8.67 5.06
CA ASN A 383 18.52 -8.07 4.10
C ASN A 383 18.28 -6.58 4.34
N ALA A 384 18.56 -6.04 5.53
CA ALA A 384 18.25 -4.64 5.86
C ALA A 384 18.96 -3.64 4.92
N GLU A 385 20.29 -3.75 4.77
CA GLU A 385 21.08 -2.88 3.89
C GLU A 385 20.64 -3.02 2.43
N ARG A 386 20.41 -4.26 1.99
CA ARG A 386 19.96 -4.59 0.62
C ARG A 386 18.61 -3.95 0.30
N TYR A 387 17.63 -4.06 1.19
CA TYR A 387 16.30 -3.46 1.03
C TYR A 387 16.36 -1.94 1.07
N ARG A 388 17.17 -1.37 1.98
CA ARG A 388 17.38 0.08 2.08
C ARG A 388 17.95 0.65 0.79
N ALA A 389 19.03 0.06 0.26
CA ALA A 389 19.65 0.50 -0.99
C ALA A 389 18.70 0.39 -2.19
N ALA A 390 17.92 -0.69 -2.27
CA ALA A 390 16.92 -0.86 -3.33
C ALA A 390 15.79 0.18 -3.24
N GLY A 391 15.23 0.41 -2.04
CA GLY A 391 14.18 1.40 -1.81
C GLY A 391 14.61 2.82 -2.17
N LEU A 392 15.83 3.22 -1.81
CA LEU A 392 16.38 4.53 -2.18
C LEU A 392 16.66 4.63 -3.69
N THR A 393 17.14 3.55 -4.31
CA THR A 393 17.37 3.49 -5.77
C THR A 393 16.06 3.67 -6.54
N ILE A 394 15.00 2.95 -6.15
CA ILE A 394 13.66 3.10 -6.75
C ILE A 394 13.15 4.53 -6.55
N THR A 395 13.30 5.08 -5.35
CA THR A 395 12.88 6.47 -5.05
C THR A 395 13.58 7.46 -6.00
N ARG A 396 14.90 7.33 -6.17
CA ARG A 396 15.66 8.17 -7.12
C ARG A 396 15.12 8.06 -8.54
N THR A 397 14.80 6.85 -9.00
CA THR A 397 14.23 6.62 -10.34
C THR A 397 12.87 7.30 -10.50
N LEU A 398 11.97 7.13 -9.52
CA LEU A 398 10.62 7.70 -9.53
C LEU A 398 10.62 9.23 -9.49
N LEU A 399 11.61 9.82 -8.82
CA LEU A 399 11.81 11.27 -8.76
C LEU A 399 12.47 11.84 -10.03
N GLY A 400 12.84 11.00 -11.00
CA GLY A 400 13.43 11.41 -12.28
C GLY A 400 12.41 11.84 -13.33
N ASP A 401 12.86 12.51 -14.39
CA ASP A 401 12.01 13.13 -15.43
C ASP A 401 11.16 12.13 -16.24
N ALA A 402 11.54 10.85 -16.23
CA ALA A 402 10.76 9.81 -16.89
C ALA A 402 9.48 9.46 -16.11
N TYR A 403 9.40 9.74 -14.80
CA TYR A 403 8.31 9.28 -13.94
C TYR A 403 7.63 10.43 -13.18
N LEU A 404 8.37 11.46 -12.77
CA LEU A 404 7.82 12.63 -12.11
C LEU A 404 7.31 13.64 -13.15
N SER A 405 5.99 13.83 -13.19
CA SER A 405 5.39 14.86 -14.03
C SER A 405 5.67 16.26 -13.48
N THR A 406 6.26 17.10 -14.32
CA THR A 406 6.37 18.56 -14.09
C THR A 406 5.60 19.35 -15.16
N ASP A 407 4.80 18.67 -15.98
CA ASP A 407 4.04 19.26 -17.07
C ASP A 407 2.87 20.12 -16.50
N PRO A 408 2.80 21.43 -16.83
CA PRO A 408 1.70 22.28 -16.39
C PRO A 408 0.33 21.88 -16.98
N ASP A 409 0.26 21.02 -17.99
CA ASP A 409 -0.99 20.54 -18.58
C ASP A 409 -1.41 19.14 -18.06
N HIS A 410 -0.57 18.49 -17.25
CA HIS A 410 -0.87 17.22 -16.61
C HIS A 410 -1.34 17.44 -15.15
N GLU A 411 -2.41 16.78 -14.73
CA GLU A 411 -2.97 16.89 -13.37
C GLU A 411 -2.32 15.92 -12.38
N GLY A 412 -1.89 14.74 -12.84
CA GLY A 412 -1.23 13.73 -12.02
C GLY A 412 0.28 13.95 -11.85
N LEU A 413 0.84 13.31 -10.82
CA LEU A 413 2.22 13.47 -10.38
C LEU A 413 3.13 12.33 -10.83
N LEU A 414 2.72 11.08 -10.62
CA LEU A 414 3.51 9.88 -10.94
C LEU A 414 3.02 9.22 -12.24
N LEU A 415 3.80 9.36 -13.30
CA LEU A 415 3.49 8.86 -14.63
C LEU A 415 3.75 7.35 -14.76
N HIS A 416 3.15 6.74 -15.77
CA HIS A 416 3.32 5.33 -16.15
C HIS A 416 2.72 4.33 -15.15
N SER A 417 1.56 4.68 -14.60
CA SER A 417 0.76 3.76 -13.80
C SER A 417 -0.16 2.90 -14.68
N VAL A 418 -0.52 1.71 -14.20
CA VAL A 418 -1.49 0.82 -14.88
C VAL A 418 -2.59 0.47 -13.90
N TYR A 419 -3.84 0.79 -14.20
CA TYR A 419 -4.97 0.44 -13.35
C TYR A 419 -5.49 -0.99 -13.55
N HIS A 420 -5.98 -1.34 -14.74
CA HIS A 420 -6.66 -2.62 -14.98
C HIS A 420 -6.45 -3.14 -16.39
N ARG A 421 -5.26 -3.72 -16.60
CA ARG A 421 -4.81 -4.16 -17.92
C ARG A 421 -5.74 -5.17 -18.61
N PRO A 422 -6.25 -6.21 -17.93
CA PRO A 422 -7.15 -7.18 -18.57
C PRO A 422 -8.49 -6.60 -19.05
N ASN A 423 -9.02 -5.56 -18.38
CA ASN A 423 -10.28 -4.92 -18.76
C ASN A 423 -10.10 -3.79 -19.78
N GLY A 424 -8.86 -3.47 -20.16
CA GLY A 424 -8.57 -2.40 -21.12
C GLY A 424 -8.92 -1.01 -20.62
N TRP A 425 -8.84 -0.76 -19.30
CA TRP A 425 -9.18 0.53 -18.70
C TRP A 425 -8.05 1.56 -18.78
N ASP A 426 -6.85 1.11 -19.12
CA ASP A 426 -5.66 1.96 -19.16
C ASP A 426 -5.57 2.68 -20.51
N HIS A 427 -5.37 4.00 -20.47
CA HIS A 427 -5.26 4.78 -21.68
C HIS A 427 -4.00 4.41 -22.49
N VAL A 428 -4.19 4.21 -23.79
CA VAL A 428 -3.09 4.03 -24.75
C VAL A 428 -3.04 5.29 -25.61
N PRO A 429 -1.97 6.12 -25.48
CA PRO A 429 -1.83 7.31 -26.30
C PRO A 429 -1.81 7.01 -27.79
N ALA A 430 -2.23 7.98 -28.61
CA ALA A 430 -2.22 7.85 -30.06
C ALA A 430 -0.82 7.49 -30.58
N GLY A 431 -0.74 6.46 -31.45
CA GLY A 431 0.53 5.97 -32.00
C GLY A 431 1.28 4.98 -31.11
N ARG A 432 0.77 4.65 -29.92
CA ARG A 432 1.35 3.66 -29.00
C ARG A 432 0.57 2.35 -29.03
N LYS A 433 1.22 1.27 -28.57
CA LYS A 433 0.64 -0.09 -28.49
C LYS A 433 0.29 -0.52 -27.06
N VAL A 434 0.90 0.12 -26.07
CA VAL A 434 0.70 -0.16 -24.65
C VAL A 434 0.48 1.13 -23.86
N PRO A 435 -0.18 1.05 -22.69
CA PRO A 435 -0.41 2.19 -21.81
C PRO A 435 0.89 2.83 -21.35
N CYS A 436 0.91 4.15 -21.27
CA CYS A 436 2.03 4.93 -20.75
C CYS A 436 1.61 6.39 -20.58
N GLY A 437 2.33 7.13 -19.73
CA GLY A 437 2.20 8.58 -19.63
C GLY A 437 1.00 9.05 -18.83
N GLU A 438 0.25 8.14 -18.19
CA GLU A 438 -0.83 8.48 -17.28
C GLU A 438 -0.46 8.19 -15.83
N ALA A 439 -1.09 8.92 -14.92
CA ALA A 439 -0.98 8.78 -13.48
C ALA A 439 -2.24 8.17 -12.88
N CYS A 440 -2.13 7.75 -11.63
CA CYS A 440 -3.24 7.25 -10.84
C CYS A 440 -3.22 7.84 -9.42
N MET A 441 -4.40 7.90 -8.80
CA MET A 441 -4.57 8.61 -7.53
C MET A 441 -3.78 7.94 -6.38
N TRP A 442 -3.72 6.61 -6.36
CA TRP A 442 -2.91 5.89 -5.36
C TRP A 442 -1.42 6.04 -5.64
N GLY A 443 -0.96 6.01 -6.90
CA GLY A 443 0.45 6.22 -7.25
C GLY A 443 0.94 7.61 -6.83
N ASP A 444 0.11 8.63 -7.09
CA ASP A 444 0.31 10.00 -6.64
C ASP A 444 0.40 10.12 -5.10
N TYR A 445 -0.47 9.43 -4.37
CA TYR A 445 -0.46 9.43 -2.91
C TYR A 445 0.76 8.69 -2.35
N HIS A 446 1.06 7.50 -2.87
CA HIS A 446 2.16 6.67 -2.38
C HIS A 446 3.54 7.23 -2.74
N LEU A 447 3.66 7.99 -3.85
CA LEU A 447 4.89 8.75 -4.10
C LEU A 447 5.11 9.84 -3.04
N ARG A 448 4.05 10.54 -2.63
CA ARG A 448 4.12 11.55 -1.55
C ARG A 448 4.45 10.90 -0.20
N GLU A 449 3.80 9.79 0.13
CA GLU A 449 4.05 9.09 1.39
C GLU A 449 5.48 8.52 1.41
N LEU A 450 6.00 7.99 0.29
CA LEU A 450 7.40 7.61 0.12
C LEU A 450 8.35 8.81 0.29
N ALA A 451 8.02 9.96 -0.32
CA ALA A 451 8.81 11.18 -0.20
C ALA A 451 8.87 11.70 1.24
N VAL A 452 7.80 11.56 2.03
CA VAL A 452 7.80 11.86 3.47
C VAL A 452 8.72 10.89 4.22
N VAL A 453 8.63 9.58 3.95
CA VAL A 453 9.50 8.57 4.58
C VAL A 453 10.97 8.91 4.33
N VAL A 454 11.38 9.10 3.07
CA VAL A 454 12.78 9.38 2.72
C VAL A 454 13.23 10.75 3.23
N GLY A 455 12.39 11.77 3.16
CA GLY A 455 12.71 13.11 3.68
C GLY A 455 13.00 13.07 5.18
N ARG A 456 12.18 12.35 5.96
CA ARG A 456 12.43 12.17 7.39
C ARG A 456 13.70 11.35 7.66
N MET A 457 13.97 10.30 6.90
CA MET A 457 15.24 9.54 7.05
C MET A 457 16.48 10.41 6.81
N ALA A 458 16.38 11.48 6.01
CA ALA A 458 17.48 12.42 5.77
C ALA A 458 17.68 13.44 6.90
N GLU A 459 16.65 13.68 7.72
CA GLU A 459 16.67 14.61 8.83
C GLU A 459 17.14 13.92 10.12
N ALA A 460 18.24 14.41 10.69
CA ALA A 460 18.67 13.96 12.02
C ALA A 460 17.59 14.25 13.08
N ASP A 461 17.38 13.32 14.00
CA ASP A 461 16.40 13.39 15.09
C ASP A 461 14.92 13.49 14.66
N SER A 462 14.59 13.17 13.41
CA SER A 462 13.20 13.13 12.96
C SER A 462 12.48 11.88 13.48
N VAL A 463 11.19 12.02 13.80
CA VAL A 463 10.34 10.88 14.16
C VAL A 463 10.04 10.08 12.88
N PRO A 464 10.39 8.78 12.79
CA PRO A 464 10.09 7.98 11.61
C PRO A 464 8.61 8.04 11.23
N HIS A 465 8.32 8.09 9.93
CA HIS A 465 6.94 8.15 9.45
C HIS A 465 6.24 6.79 9.62
N ARG A 466 5.66 6.57 10.79
CA ARG A 466 4.82 5.41 11.11
C ARG A 466 3.36 5.80 11.12
N PHE A 467 2.51 4.86 10.72
CA PHE A 467 1.08 5.15 10.65
C PHE A 467 0.41 5.25 12.04
N PHE A 468 0.90 4.49 13.03
CA PHE A 468 0.29 4.40 14.36
C PHE A 468 0.61 5.58 15.28
N GLY A 469 1.42 6.54 14.81
CA GLY A 469 1.91 7.68 15.60
C GLY A 469 2.66 7.24 16.86
N PRO A 470 3.36 8.17 17.54
CA PRO A 470 3.61 7.98 18.97
C PRO A 470 2.26 8.00 19.71
N VAL A 471 2.06 7.06 20.63
CA VAL A 471 0.85 6.92 21.45
C VAL A 471 1.16 7.27 22.90
#